data_AF-A0A6L7QK85-F1
#
_entry.id   AF-A0A6L7QK85-F1
#
_cell.length_a   1.000
_cell.length_b   1.000
_cell.length_c   1.000
_cell.angle_alpha   90.00
_cell.angle_beta   90.00
_cell.angle_gamma   90.00
#
_symmetry.space_group_name_H-M   'P 1'
#
loop_
_entity.id
_entity.type
_entity.pdbx_description
1 polymer ?
#
loop_
_entity_poly.entity_id
_entity_poly.type
_entity_poly.pdbx_seq_one_letter_code
_entity_poly.pdbx_strand_id
1 'polypeptide(L)'
;MPTFLDSTPIIDDPPALRDRMQRDGHLFVRGLLPADELEALRLRFLAIARNAGWVQADAPLEDAIADQDGFCVEPTPEYMDVYSRMYAVPEFHALQHHPALVGLLEKLFDGPVLPHPRLIGRTIFPKRESFTTPPHQDFIPIQGTAETYTAWFPL
;
A
#
# COMPACT_ATOMS: atom_id res chain seq x y z
N MET A 1 3.22 14.51 16.34
CA MET A 1 3.04 13.11 15.90
C MET A 1 4.36 12.40 16.08
N PRO A 2 4.40 11.16 16.62
CA PRO A 2 5.65 10.41 16.63
C PRO A 2 6.10 10.18 15.20
N THR A 3 7.35 10.51 14.91
CA THR A 3 7.98 10.26 13.61
C THR A 3 8.52 8.84 13.59
N PHE A 4 8.22 8.08 12.54
CA PHE A 4 8.82 6.75 12.35
C PHE A 4 10.35 6.86 12.31
N LEU A 5 11.04 5.90 12.92
CA LEU A 5 12.48 5.82 12.88
C LEU A 5 12.95 5.36 11.51
N ASP A 6 13.79 6.18 10.86
CA ASP A 6 14.30 5.88 9.53
C ASP A 6 15.29 4.70 9.55
N SER A 7 14.95 3.64 8.83
CA SER A 7 15.73 2.43 8.65
C SER A 7 16.53 2.41 7.35
N THR A 8 16.41 3.45 6.51
CA THR A 8 17.19 3.56 5.27
C THR A 8 18.71 3.43 5.49
N PRO A 9 19.32 4.02 6.54
CA PRO A 9 20.76 3.91 6.76
C PRO A 9 21.27 2.49 7.10
N ILE A 10 20.38 1.59 7.53
CA ILE A 10 20.72 0.20 7.90
C ILE A 10 20.19 -0.82 6.87
N ILE A 11 19.78 -0.37 5.70
CA ILE A 11 19.12 -1.23 4.70
C ILE A 11 19.99 -2.40 4.22
N ASP A 12 21.32 -2.25 4.32
CA ASP A 12 22.31 -3.28 3.95
C ASP A 12 22.96 -3.95 5.17
N ASP A 13 22.37 -3.80 6.36
CA ASP A 13 22.77 -4.46 7.61
C ASP A 13 21.65 -5.41 8.10
N PRO A 14 21.61 -6.67 7.62
CA PRO A 14 20.55 -7.61 7.98
C PRO A 14 20.40 -7.87 9.49
N PRO A 15 21.48 -8.04 10.29
CA PRO A 15 21.36 -8.07 11.73
C PRO A 15 20.65 -6.85 12.32
N ALA A 16 21.04 -5.63 11.93
CA ALA A 16 20.41 -4.41 12.44
C ALA A 16 18.93 -4.28 12.02
N LEU A 17 18.58 -4.75 10.81
CA LEU A 17 17.19 -4.81 10.36
C LEU A 17 16.36 -5.76 11.22
N ARG A 18 16.87 -6.96 11.50
CA ARG A 18 16.20 -7.95 12.36
C ARG A 18 16.04 -7.44 13.79
N ASP A 19 17.09 -6.88 14.38
CA ASP A 19 17.06 -6.33 15.74
C ASP A 19 16.01 -5.22 15.85
N ARG A 20 15.94 -4.33 14.85
CA ARG A 20 14.94 -3.26 14.82
C ARG A 20 13.53 -3.78 14.62
N MET A 21 13.34 -4.73 13.71
CA MET A 21 12.03 -5.33 13.47
C MET A 21 11.49 -6.04 14.71
N GLN A 22 12.36 -6.78 15.43
CA GLN A 22 12.00 -7.44 16.68
C GLN A 22 11.66 -6.45 17.79
N ARG A 23 12.39 -5.34 17.89
CA ARG A 23 12.18 -4.32 18.92
C ARG A 23 10.95 -3.46 18.68
N ASP A 24 10.76 -3.00 17.43
CA ASP A 24 9.81 -1.94 17.08
C ASP A 24 8.56 -2.47 16.36
N GLY A 25 8.57 -3.73 15.89
CA GLY A 25 7.47 -4.35 15.15
C GLY A 25 7.22 -3.75 13.76
N HIS A 26 8.10 -2.88 13.27
CA HIS A 26 8.02 -2.28 11.95
C HIS A 26 9.40 -1.75 11.50
N LEU A 27 9.52 -1.50 10.19
CA LEU A 27 10.63 -0.77 9.58
C LEU A 27 10.05 0.34 8.70
N PHE A 28 10.63 1.54 8.77
CA PHE A 28 10.31 2.62 7.84
C PHE A 28 11.50 2.87 6.91
N VAL A 29 11.31 2.68 5.62
CA VAL A 29 12.36 2.81 4.60
C VAL A 29 11.91 3.82 3.55
N ARG A 30 12.75 4.81 3.26
CA ARG A 30 12.47 5.83 2.25
C ARG A 30 13.04 5.40 0.90
N GLY A 31 12.29 5.68 -0.17
CA GLY A 31 12.79 5.53 -1.55
C GLY A 31 13.15 4.09 -1.94
N LEU A 32 12.54 3.08 -1.31
CA LEU A 32 12.79 1.67 -1.64
C LEU A 32 12.31 1.30 -3.05
N LEU A 33 11.09 1.74 -3.39
CA LEU A 33 10.45 1.49 -4.68
C LEU A 33 10.67 2.69 -5.62
N PRO A 34 10.76 2.46 -6.95
CA PRO A 34 10.92 3.54 -7.92
C PRO A 34 9.72 4.49 -7.90
N ALA A 35 9.97 5.77 -7.65
CA ALA A 35 8.91 6.77 -7.48
C ALA A 35 8.10 6.99 -8.77
N ASP A 36 8.73 6.84 -9.93
CA ASP A 36 8.10 6.93 -11.24
C ASP A 36 7.15 5.76 -11.53
N GLU A 37 7.51 4.54 -11.13
CA GLU A 37 6.61 3.38 -11.23
C GLU A 37 5.37 3.53 -10.34
N LEU A 38 5.57 4.00 -9.10
CA LEU A 38 4.47 4.28 -8.18
C LEU A 38 3.56 5.39 -8.70
N GLU A 39 4.12 6.50 -9.20
CA GLU A 39 3.36 7.62 -9.75
C GLU A 39 2.57 7.22 -10.99
N ALA A 40 3.16 6.41 -11.88
CA ALA A 40 2.46 5.90 -13.07
C ALA A 40 1.24 5.06 -12.67
N LEU A 41 1.38 4.21 -11.64
CA LEU A 41 0.25 3.44 -11.10
C LEU A 41 -0.79 4.36 -10.43
N ARG A 42 -0.34 5.34 -9.64
CA ARG A 42 -1.20 6.34 -8.98
C ARG A 42 -2.07 7.06 -10.00
N LEU A 43 -1.48 7.60 -11.07
CA LEU A 43 -2.22 8.29 -12.14
C LEU A 43 -3.23 7.37 -12.84
N ARG A 44 -2.87 6.09 -13.05
CA ARG A 44 -3.80 5.10 -13.62
C ARG A 44 -4.99 4.81 -12.71
N PHE A 45 -4.76 4.71 -11.40
CA PHE A 45 -5.83 4.56 -10.41
C PHE A 45 -6.70 5.82 -10.35
N LEU A 46 -6.09 7.00 -10.36
CA LEU A 46 -6.82 8.28 -10.37
C LEU A 46 -7.68 8.44 -11.62
N ALA A 47 -7.23 7.97 -12.78
CA ALA A 47 -8.05 8.01 -14.00
C ALA A 47 -9.30 7.12 -13.87
N ILE A 48 -9.15 5.91 -13.28
CA ILE A 48 -10.28 5.02 -12.99
C ILE A 48 -11.24 5.70 -11.99
N ALA A 49 -10.70 6.28 -10.93
CA ALA A 49 -11.46 6.99 -9.90
C ALA A 49 -12.22 8.20 -10.47
N ARG A 50 -11.58 9.02 -11.33
CA ARG A 50 -12.21 10.16 -12.02
C ARG A 50 -13.36 9.72 -12.91
N ASN A 51 -13.18 8.66 -13.69
CA ASN A 51 -14.26 8.11 -14.53
C ASN A 51 -15.44 7.58 -13.71
N ALA A 52 -15.23 7.28 -12.43
CA ALA A 52 -16.26 6.87 -11.49
C ALA A 52 -16.85 8.03 -10.67
N GLY A 53 -16.41 9.27 -10.90
CA GLY A 53 -16.86 10.44 -10.14
C GLY A 53 -16.26 10.55 -8.73
N TRP A 54 -15.16 9.86 -8.43
CA TRP A 54 -14.50 9.93 -7.12
C TRP A 54 -13.48 11.05 -7.02
N VAL A 55 -12.98 11.52 -8.17
CA VAL A 55 -11.98 12.58 -8.30
C VAL A 55 -12.55 13.66 -9.20
N GLN A 56 -12.36 14.92 -8.81
CA GLN A 56 -12.83 16.09 -9.55
C GLN A 56 -12.35 16.07 -11.00
N ALA A 57 -13.27 16.35 -11.93
CA ALA A 57 -13.01 16.33 -13.37
C ALA A 57 -12.42 17.65 -13.90
N ASP A 58 -12.60 18.75 -13.17
CA ASP A 58 -12.19 20.11 -13.51
C ASP A 58 -10.80 20.49 -12.95
N ALA A 59 -10.16 19.60 -12.21
CA ALA A 59 -8.80 19.75 -11.70
C ALA A 59 -7.78 18.88 -12.48
N PRO A 60 -6.48 19.23 -12.49
CA PRO A 60 -5.41 18.31 -12.92
C PRO A 60 -5.54 16.94 -12.23
N LEU A 61 -5.19 15.86 -12.93
CA LEU A 61 -5.36 14.49 -12.40
C LEU A 61 -4.43 14.23 -11.23
N GLU A 62 -3.20 14.70 -11.38
CA GLU A 62 -2.09 14.60 -10.44
C GLU A 62 -2.40 15.23 -9.07
N ASP A 63 -3.29 16.23 -9.02
CA ASP A 63 -3.72 16.87 -7.77
C ASP A 63 -4.60 15.96 -6.90
N ALA A 64 -5.17 14.90 -7.48
CA ALA A 64 -5.94 13.87 -6.80
C ALA A 64 -7.07 14.41 -5.89
N ILE A 65 -7.70 15.52 -6.30
CA ILE A 65 -8.74 16.17 -5.50
C ILE A 65 -10.01 15.32 -5.52
N ALA A 66 -10.39 14.77 -4.37
CA ALA A 66 -11.57 13.92 -4.25
C ALA A 66 -12.88 14.71 -4.46
N ASP A 67 -13.78 14.17 -5.26
CA ASP A 67 -15.16 14.64 -5.36
C ASP A 67 -15.99 14.03 -4.23
N GLN A 68 -16.47 14.86 -3.31
CA GLN A 68 -17.19 14.40 -2.12
C GLN A 68 -18.58 13.83 -2.43
N ASP A 69 -19.15 14.18 -3.59
CA ASP A 69 -20.46 13.68 -4.02
C ASP A 69 -20.36 12.24 -4.54
N GLY A 70 -19.17 11.80 -4.96
CA GLY A 70 -18.86 10.42 -5.35
C GLY A 70 -18.57 9.47 -4.17
N PHE A 71 -18.80 9.91 -2.93
CA PHE A 71 -18.49 9.12 -1.74
C PHE A 71 -19.20 7.76 -1.74
N CYS A 72 -18.41 6.70 -1.57
CA CYS A 72 -18.86 5.35 -1.32
C CYS A 72 -17.83 4.61 -0.45
N VAL A 73 -18.21 3.43 0.05
CA VAL A 73 -17.39 2.67 1.01
C VAL A 73 -17.35 1.19 0.65
N GLU A 74 -16.25 0.52 0.96
CA GLU A 74 -16.19 -0.93 0.88
C GLU A 74 -17.16 -1.57 1.89
N PRO A 75 -17.92 -2.65 1.54
CA PRO A 75 -17.97 -3.37 0.27
C PRO A 75 -19.23 -3.04 -0.57
N THR A 76 -19.70 -1.79 -0.57
CA THR A 76 -20.89 -1.41 -1.36
C THR A 76 -20.70 -1.71 -2.85
N PRO A 77 -21.75 -2.11 -3.60
CA PRO A 77 -21.63 -2.45 -5.01
C PRO A 77 -20.95 -1.36 -5.86
N GLU A 78 -21.28 -0.09 -5.60
CA GLU A 78 -20.69 1.07 -6.27
C GLU A 78 -19.20 1.23 -6.00
N TYR A 79 -18.73 0.92 -4.78
CA TYR A 79 -17.31 0.90 -4.45
C TYR A 79 -16.60 -0.28 -5.14
N MET A 80 -17.20 -1.47 -5.03
CA MET A 80 -16.59 -2.71 -5.52
C MET A 80 -16.48 -2.75 -7.05
N ASP A 81 -17.41 -2.13 -7.78
CA ASP A 81 -17.33 -2.01 -9.24
C ASP A 81 -16.07 -1.23 -9.68
N VAL A 82 -15.80 -0.09 -9.03
CA VAL A 82 -14.60 0.72 -9.31
C VAL A 82 -13.34 0.00 -8.82
N TYR A 83 -13.37 -0.56 -7.61
CA TYR A 83 -12.24 -1.28 -7.04
C TYR A 83 -11.85 -2.49 -7.89
N SER A 84 -12.81 -3.23 -8.46
CA SER A 84 -12.52 -4.36 -9.36
C SER A 84 -11.73 -3.93 -10.61
N ARG A 85 -12.01 -2.74 -11.15
CA ARG A 85 -11.28 -2.15 -12.28
C ARG A 85 -9.85 -1.77 -11.90
N MET A 86 -9.66 -1.19 -10.71
CA MET A 86 -8.31 -0.94 -10.15
C MET A 86 -7.56 -2.24 -9.91
N TYR A 87 -8.22 -3.24 -9.33
CA TYR A 87 -7.66 -4.56 -9.05
C TYR A 87 -7.29 -5.34 -10.32
N ALA A 88 -7.91 -5.04 -11.47
CA ALA A 88 -7.56 -5.63 -12.76
C ALA A 88 -6.29 -5.04 -13.39
N VAL A 89 -5.69 -4.00 -12.81
CA VAL A 89 -4.47 -3.36 -13.33
C VAL A 89 -3.25 -4.27 -13.04
N PRO A 90 -2.54 -4.80 -14.06
CA PRO A 90 -1.43 -5.73 -13.84
C PRO A 90 -0.27 -5.12 -13.04
N GLU A 91 0.01 -3.83 -13.23
CA GLU A 91 1.08 -3.10 -12.55
C GLU A 91 0.86 -3.05 -11.03
N PHE A 92 -0.40 -3.06 -10.57
CA PHE A 92 -0.71 -3.16 -9.15
C PHE A 92 -0.17 -4.47 -8.56
N HIS A 93 -0.40 -5.59 -9.25
CA HIS A 93 0.09 -6.91 -8.83
C HIS A 93 1.59 -7.08 -9.00
N ALA A 94 2.22 -6.34 -9.92
CA ALA A 94 3.66 -6.43 -10.15
C ALA A 94 4.48 -5.88 -8.96
N LEU A 95 3.96 -4.89 -8.22
CA LEU A 95 4.70 -4.23 -7.14
C LEU A 95 5.15 -5.17 -6.03
N GLN A 96 4.35 -6.15 -5.64
CA GLN A 96 4.74 -7.12 -4.60
C GLN A 96 5.92 -8.02 -5.01
N HIS A 97 6.21 -8.07 -6.32
CA HIS A 97 7.31 -8.83 -6.91
C HIS A 97 8.51 -7.94 -7.27
N HIS A 98 8.45 -6.63 -7.01
CA HIS A 98 9.52 -5.71 -7.38
C HIS A 98 10.84 -6.12 -6.69
N PRO A 99 11.97 -6.23 -7.42
CA PRO A 99 13.23 -6.76 -6.88
C PRO A 99 13.74 -6.04 -5.63
N ALA A 100 13.52 -4.72 -5.53
CA ALA A 100 13.91 -3.95 -4.34
C ALA A 100 13.12 -4.36 -3.08
N LEU A 101 11.82 -4.66 -3.22
CA LEU A 101 10.99 -5.09 -2.10
C LEU A 101 11.32 -6.52 -1.70
N VAL A 102 11.35 -7.42 -2.69
CA VAL A 102 11.71 -8.83 -2.49
C VAL A 102 13.10 -8.93 -1.85
N GLY A 103 14.10 -8.26 -2.40
CA GLY A 103 15.47 -8.29 -1.88
C GLY A 103 15.61 -7.70 -0.47
N LEU A 104 14.82 -6.70 -0.09
CA LEU A 104 14.78 -6.22 1.30
C LEU A 104 14.24 -7.29 2.25
N LEU A 105 13.13 -7.94 1.87
CA LEU A 105 12.49 -8.96 2.71
C LEU A 105 13.35 -10.24 2.79
N GLU A 106 14.02 -10.62 1.70
CA GLU A 106 14.98 -11.74 1.71
C GLU A 106 16.15 -11.48 2.65
N LYS A 107 16.71 -10.26 2.64
CA LYS A 107 17.74 -9.84 3.60
C LYS A 107 17.22 -9.91 5.04
N LEU A 108 16.01 -9.39 5.29
CA LEU A 108 15.42 -9.39 6.62
C LEU A 108 15.23 -10.82 7.15
N PHE A 109 14.67 -11.72 6.35
CA PHE A 109 14.31 -13.08 6.76
C PHE A 109 15.44 -14.11 6.63
N ASP A 110 16.58 -13.73 6.04
CA ASP A 110 17.71 -14.63 5.77
C ASP A 110 17.29 -15.87 4.95
N GLY A 111 16.50 -15.63 3.90
CA GLY A 111 15.95 -16.71 3.09
C GLY A 111 15.01 -16.22 1.98
N PRO A 112 14.56 -17.15 1.11
CA PRO A 112 13.62 -16.82 0.05
C PRO A 112 12.28 -16.36 0.61
N VAL A 113 11.61 -15.45 -0.10
CA VAL A 113 10.30 -14.92 0.30
C VAL A 113 9.22 -15.26 -0.72
N LEU A 114 7.99 -15.44 -0.23
CA LEU A 114 6.81 -15.64 -1.06
C LEU A 114 5.89 -14.42 -0.92
N PRO A 115 5.72 -13.61 -1.98
CA PRO A 115 4.68 -12.60 -1.99
C PRO A 115 3.30 -13.26 -1.93
N HIS A 116 2.56 -12.98 -0.87
CA HIS A 116 1.19 -13.49 -0.71
C HIS A 116 0.28 -12.80 -1.74
N PRO A 117 -0.49 -13.53 -2.57
CA PRO A 117 -1.40 -12.94 -3.56
C PRO A 117 -2.66 -12.36 -2.90
N ARG A 118 -2.48 -11.48 -1.92
CA ARG A 118 -3.49 -10.81 -1.09
C ARG A 118 -3.19 -9.32 -1.02
N LEU A 119 -3.02 -8.70 -2.18
CA LEU A 119 -2.78 -7.28 -2.30
C LEU A 119 -4.06 -6.50 -1.97
N ILE A 120 -3.95 -5.40 -1.22
CA ILE A 120 -5.10 -4.59 -0.82
C ILE A 120 -4.84 -3.15 -1.26
N GLY A 121 -5.65 -2.67 -2.21
CA GLY A 121 -5.63 -1.27 -2.62
C GLY A 121 -6.55 -0.47 -1.72
N ARG A 122 -6.04 0.51 -0.98
CA ARG A 122 -6.85 1.34 -0.09
C ARG A 122 -7.12 2.70 -0.73
N THR A 123 -8.34 2.89 -1.23
CA THR A 123 -8.82 4.17 -1.78
C THR A 123 -9.73 4.84 -0.75
N ILE A 124 -9.22 5.85 -0.05
CA ILE A 124 -9.90 6.47 1.10
C ILE A 124 -10.33 7.90 0.75
N PHE A 125 -11.61 8.21 0.93
CA PHE A 125 -12.10 9.59 0.78
C PHE A 125 -11.68 10.46 1.97
N PRO A 126 -11.22 11.71 1.74
CA PRO A 126 -10.88 12.62 2.83
C PRO A 126 -12.13 13.01 3.63
N LYS A 127 -11.96 13.38 4.91
CA LYS A 127 -13.04 13.78 5.84
C LYS A 127 -14.06 12.68 6.16
N ARG A 128 -13.68 11.40 6.00
CA ARG A 128 -14.53 10.22 6.23
C ARG A 128 -13.92 9.23 7.23
N GLU A 129 -13.33 9.74 8.32
CA GLU A 129 -12.56 8.96 9.32
C GLU A 129 -13.35 7.79 9.93
N SER A 130 -14.66 7.94 10.12
CA SER A 130 -15.53 6.89 10.66
C SER A 130 -15.60 5.63 9.79
N PHE A 131 -15.13 5.69 8.54
CA PHE A 131 -15.09 4.58 7.59
C PHE A 131 -13.68 4.02 7.38
N THR A 132 -12.72 4.45 8.20
CA THR A 132 -11.36 3.91 8.18
C THR A 132 -11.25 2.66 9.04
N THR A 133 -10.21 1.84 8.79
CA THR A 133 -10.03 0.58 9.51
C THR A 133 -9.63 0.85 10.96
N PRO A 134 -10.34 0.29 11.96
CA PRO A 134 -9.97 0.46 13.37
C PRO A 134 -8.64 -0.26 13.68
N PRO A 135 -8.04 -0.01 14.86
CA PRO A 135 -6.87 -0.76 15.31
C PRO A 135 -7.12 -2.28 15.27
N HIS A 136 -6.24 -3.01 14.57
CA HIS A 136 -6.31 -4.46 14.41
C HIS A 136 -4.92 -5.04 14.10
N GLN A 137 -4.85 -6.37 14.01
CA GLN A 137 -3.66 -7.10 13.55
C GLN A 137 -4.03 -7.92 12.31
N ASP A 138 -3.22 -7.83 11.26
CA ASP A 138 -3.46 -8.50 9.98
C ASP A 138 -3.47 -10.04 10.08
N PHE A 139 -2.78 -10.62 11.05
CA PHE A 139 -2.77 -12.08 11.23
C PHE A 139 -4.19 -12.65 11.43
N ILE A 140 -5.07 -11.92 12.12
CA ILE A 140 -6.44 -12.37 12.42
C ILE A 140 -7.25 -12.59 11.12
N PRO A 141 -7.31 -11.64 10.16
CA PRO A 141 -8.00 -11.87 8.89
C PRO A 141 -7.17 -12.63 7.83
N ILE A 142 -5.83 -12.48 7.80
CA ILE A 142 -5.00 -13.06 6.72
C ILE A 142 -4.66 -14.53 6.98
N GLN A 143 -4.45 -14.91 8.26
CA GLN A 143 -4.06 -16.25 8.69
C GLN A 143 -2.77 -16.76 8.01
N GLY A 144 -2.46 -18.06 8.14
CA GLY A 144 -1.25 -18.67 7.57
C GLY A 144 -0.18 -18.87 8.63
N THR A 145 0.82 -18.00 8.65
CA THR A 145 1.90 -18.00 9.65
C THR A 145 1.95 -16.66 10.39
N ALA A 146 2.35 -16.68 11.67
CA ALA A 146 2.66 -15.47 12.42
C ALA A 146 3.88 -14.72 11.86
N GLU A 147 4.68 -15.37 11.02
CA GLU A 147 5.81 -14.78 10.28
C GLU A 147 5.37 -14.17 8.94
N THR A 148 4.17 -13.59 8.90
CA THR A 148 3.67 -12.84 7.74
C THR A 148 3.91 -11.36 7.97
N TYR A 149 4.48 -10.68 6.98
CA TYR A 149 4.84 -9.27 7.05
C TYR A 149 4.04 -8.46 6.03
N THR A 150 3.50 -7.33 6.47
CA THR A 150 2.78 -6.38 5.61
C THR A 150 3.73 -5.28 5.15
N ALA A 151 3.87 -5.11 3.84
CA ALA A 151 4.50 -3.94 3.24
C ALA A 151 3.42 -2.91 2.88
N TRP A 152 3.53 -1.69 3.41
CA TRP A 152 2.62 -0.59 3.10
C TRP A 152 3.39 0.53 2.44
N PHE A 153 2.99 0.91 1.23
CA PHE A 153 3.59 2.01 0.48
C PHE A 153 2.50 2.90 -0.12
N PRO A 154 2.70 4.23 -0.12
CA PRO A 154 1.77 5.14 -0.75
C PRO A 154 1.83 4.98 -2.27
N LEU A 155 0.68 5.12 -2.93
CA LEU A 155 0.59 5.46 -4.34
C LEU A 155 0.46 6.97 -4.44
#